data_AF-A0A345GV56-F1
#
_entry.id   AF-A0A345GV56-F1
#
_cell.length_a   1.000
_cell.length_b   1.000
_cell.length_c   1.000
_cell.angle_alpha   90.00
_cell.angle_beta   90.00
_cell.angle_gamma   90.00
#
_symmetry.space_group_name_H-M   'P 1'
#
loop_
_entity.id
_entity.type
_entity.pdbx_description
1 polymer ?
#
loop_
_entity_poly.entity_id
_entity_poly.type
_entity_poly.pdbx_seq_one_letter_code
_entity_poly.pdbx_strand_id
1 'polypeptide(L)'
;METEKRTSRCILKNNKKMNNGIKRIGKGLFAIFVMKVVLVCGVLVFQACQTDSNSDLNYETSEEIKNNFLDALKITSNNLSSVPISPIPSKLPTENGAIVKRDGDTTNTGSNVETQTFCLMHYDASSTSQAVDDIVNSINSVGDLMNARTQHGVTTQFDLTYNPSDTTDTGNNQDPNSFDPNDCLSIFELPVQPVIDAMIPAIVEAKNYFYSKGFSDNEITEILDGEEEYNLVPLVTALIAQEDITNSNVSIDYMHLFGFSVYAQDSESVSGRMYDCLMRSLGVTALQEAMQQGLKSTAGKRALKKAIRKIAAKTLSWIGAAWAVFEFVSCMFF
;
A
#
# COMPACT_ATOMS: atom_id res chain seq x y z
N MET A 1 -40.69 -84.46 3.95
CA MET A 1 -41.11 -83.11 4.38
C MET A 1 -40.65 -82.88 5.82
N GLU A 2 -39.33 -82.96 6.08
CA GLU A 2 -38.82 -82.97 7.48
C GLU A 2 -37.41 -82.36 7.63
N THR A 3 -36.86 -81.76 6.57
CA THR A 3 -35.51 -81.18 6.57
C THR A 3 -35.47 -79.65 6.70
N GLU A 4 -36.61 -78.97 6.68
CA GLU A 4 -36.67 -77.50 6.63
C GLU A 4 -36.86 -76.82 8.01
N LYS A 5 -37.03 -77.58 9.10
CA LYS A 5 -37.27 -77.00 10.44
C LYS A 5 -36.03 -76.80 11.30
N ARG A 6 -34.83 -77.19 10.84
CA ARG A 6 -33.60 -77.11 11.66
C ARG A 6 -32.74 -75.86 11.41
N THR A 7 -32.91 -75.16 10.29
CA THR A 7 -32.05 -74.00 9.95
C THR A 7 -32.52 -72.68 10.59
N SER A 8 -33.81 -72.52 10.89
CA SER A 8 -34.34 -71.23 11.40
C SER A 8 -34.09 -70.95 12.88
N ARG A 9 -33.59 -71.92 13.67
CA ARG A 9 -33.30 -71.69 15.11
C ARG A 9 -31.90 -71.17 15.41
N CYS A 10 -30.99 -71.11 14.44
CA CYS A 10 -29.65 -70.53 14.66
C CYS A 10 -29.59 -69.02 14.45
N ILE A 11 -30.52 -68.41 13.70
CA ILE A 11 -30.46 -66.97 13.37
C ILE A 11 -30.95 -66.08 14.53
N LEU A 12 -31.88 -66.55 15.36
CA LEU A 12 -32.49 -65.72 16.41
C LEU A 12 -31.65 -65.57 17.69
N LYS A 13 -30.58 -66.37 17.89
CA LYS A 13 -29.76 -66.30 19.11
C LYS A 13 -28.61 -65.28 19.05
N ASN A 14 -28.27 -64.76 17.87
CA ASN A 14 -27.18 -63.79 17.71
C ASN A 14 -27.60 -62.32 17.91
N ASN A 15 -28.88 -61.97 17.80
CA ASN A 15 -29.31 -60.57 17.93
C ASN A 15 -29.28 -60.03 19.37
N LYS A 16 -29.34 -60.89 20.40
CA LYS A 16 -29.34 -60.41 21.80
C LYS A 16 -27.95 -60.04 22.32
N LYS A 17 -26.87 -60.51 21.68
CA LYS A 17 -25.49 -60.26 22.13
C LYS A 17 -24.88 -58.97 21.54
N MET A 18 -25.42 -58.43 20.44
CA MET A 18 -24.91 -57.20 19.80
C MET A 18 -25.39 -55.89 20.44
N ASN A 19 -26.54 -55.85 21.11
CA ASN A 19 -27.09 -54.61 21.71
C ASN A 19 -26.26 -54.06 22.89
N ASN A 20 -25.40 -54.88 23.51
CA ASN A 20 -24.54 -54.43 24.61
C ASN A 20 -23.22 -53.82 24.12
N GLY A 21 -22.77 -54.18 22.90
CA GLY A 21 -21.56 -53.61 22.30
C GLY A 21 -21.75 -52.17 21.82
N ILE A 22 -22.85 -51.91 21.10
CA ILE A 22 -23.18 -50.57 20.57
C ILE A 22 -23.38 -49.55 21.70
N LYS A 23 -23.98 -49.96 22.83
CA LYS A 23 -24.15 -49.09 24.01
C LYS A 23 -22.83 -48.68 24.68
N ARG A 24 -21.75 -49.46 24.52
CA ARG A 24 -20.43 -49.09 25.04
C ARG A 24 -19.67 -48.15 24.10
N ILE A 25 -19.76 -48.38 22.79
CA ILE A 25 -19.11 -47.54 21.78
C ILE A 25 -19.75 -46.13 21.74
N GLY A 26 -21.09 -46.04 21.84
CA GLY A 26 -21.79 -44.76 21.82
C GLY A 26 -21.44 -43.82 22.97
N LYS A 27 -21.12 -44.36 24.15
CA LYS A 27 -20.74 -43.54 25.33
C LYS A 27 -19.39 -42.85 25.16
N GLY A 28 -18.43 -43.50 24.51
CA GLY A 28 -17.12 -42.92 24.22
C GLY A 28 -17.18 -41.81 23.18
N LEU A 29 -17.92 -42.04 22.08
CA LEU A 29 -18.12 -41.07 21.01
C LEU A 29 -18.86 -39.81 21.50
N PHE A 30 -19.87 -39.98 22.35
CA PHE A 30 -20.60 -38.85 22.93
C PHE A 30 -19.70 -37.98 23.84
N ALA A 31 -18.83 -38.58 24.64
CA ALA A 31 -17.92 -37.83 25.50
C ALA A 31 -16.91 -36.99 24.70
N ILE A 32 -16.35 -37.53 23.62
CA ILE A 32 -15.43 -36.81 22.73
C ILE A 32 -16.16 -35.66 22.02
N PHE A 33 -17.39 -35.88 21.57
CA PHE A 33 -18.21 -34.85 20.95
C PHE A 33 -18.51 -33.70 21.91
N VAL A 34 -18.96 -34.01 23.14
CA VAL A 34 -19.25 -33.00 24.17
C VAL A 34 -18.00 -32.19 24.52
N MET A 35 -16.83 -32.83 24.65
CA MET A 35 -15.59 -32.13 24.96
C MET A 35 -15.18 -31.14 23.85
N LYS A 36 -15.38 -31.50 22.57
CA LYS A 36 -15.15 -30.58 21.45
C LYS A 36 -16.14 -29.42 21.43
N VAL A 37 -17.42 -29.68 21.70
CA VAL A 37 -18.45 -28.63 21.79
C VAL A 37 -18.12 -27.66 22.92
N VAL A 38 -17.66 -28.14 24.07
CA VAL A 38 -17.24 -27.28 25.20
C VAL A 38 -16.04 -26.42 24.83
N LEU A 39 -15.04 -26.95 24.10
CA LEU A 39 -13.90 -26.15 23.63
C LEU A 39 -14.34 -25.07 22.64
N VAL A 40 -15.22 -25.39 21.69
CA VAL A 40 -15.74 -24.42 20.71
C VAL A 40 -16.60 -23.35 21.42
N CYS A 41 -17.51 -23.76 22.31
CA CYS A 41 -18.28 -22.82 23.13
C CYS A 41 -17.39 -21.95 24.00
N GLY A 42 -16.32 -22.49 24.58
CA GLY A 42 -15.34 -21.73 25.35
C GLY A 42 -14.68 -20.63 24.51
N VAL A 43 -14.19 -20.97 23.31
CA VAL A 43 -13.61 -19.99 22.39
C VAL A 43 -14.64 -18.93 21.98
N LEU A 44 -15.87 -19.33 21.66
CA LEU A 44 -16.93 -18.41 21.27
C LEU A 44 -17.36 -17.47 22.41
N VAL A 45 -17.40 -17.96 23.67
CA VAL A 45 -17.70 -17.11 24.83
C VAL A 45 -16.57 -16.12 25.10
N PHE A 46 -15.31 -16.55 24.98
CA PHE A 46 -14.16 -15.64 25.11
C PHE A 46 -14.12 -14.59 23.99
N GLN A 47 -14.52 -14.96 22.77
CA GLN A 47 -14.66 -14.01 21.66
C GLN A 47 -15.85 -13.06 21.86
N ALA A 48 -17.00 -13.57 22.33
CA ALA A 48 -18.19 -12.77 22.59
C ALA A 48 -18.01 -11.79 23.77
N CYS A 49 -17.24 -12.15 24.80
CA CYS A 49 -16.92 -11.27 25.92
C CYS A 49 -15.82 -10.24 25.63
N GLN A 50 -15.14 -10.28 24.47
CA GLN A 50 -14.28 -9.17 24.04
C GLN A 50 -15.01 -8.09 23.24
N THR A 51 -16.30 -8.32 22.92
CA THR A 51 -17.20 -7.35 22.29
C THR A 51 -17.87 -6.45 23.34
N ASP A 52 -17.09 -5.83 24.23
CA ASP A 52 -17.62 -4.91 25.24
C ASP A 52 -17.72 -3.48 24.69
N SER A 53 -18.96 -3.09 24.36
CA SER A 53 -19.69 -1.86 24.75
C SER A 53 -19.08 -0.44 24.65
N ASN A 54 -17.83 -0.26 24.19
CA ASN A 54 -17.20 1.05 23.95
C ASN A 54 -16.96 1.35 22.45
N SER A 55 -17.49 0.50 21.58
CA SER A 55 -17.22 0.53 20.13
C SER A 55 -18.08 1.55 19.39
N ASP A 56 -19.32 1.78 19.83
CA ASP A 56 -20.30 2.53 19.02
C ASP A 56 -20.04 4.04 19.01
N LEU A 57 -19.51 4.61 20.11
CA LEU A 57 -19.12 6.03 20.17
C LEU A 57 -17.80 6.34 19.45
N ASN A 58 -16.98 5.33 19.14
CA ASN A 58 -15.73 5.52 18.40
C ASN A 58 -15.89 5.36 16.89
N TYR A 59 -16.99 4.74 16.42
CA TYR A 59 -17.16 4.43 15.01
C TYR A 59 -17.44 5.69 14.18
N GLU A 60 -18.40 6.52 14.59
CA GLU A 60 -18.72 7.77 13.90
C GLU A 60 -17.50 8.71 13.80
N THR A 61 -16.73 8.85 14.88
CA THR A 61 -15.50 9.66 14.88
C THR A 61 -14.43 9.07 13.97
N SER A 62 -14.33 7.74 13.85
CA SER A 62 -13.34 7.11 12.97
C SER A 62 -13.67 7.28 11.49
N GLU A 63 -14.96 7.30 11.13
CA GLU A 63 -15.40 7.50 9.75
C GLU A 63 -15.23 8.96 9.31
N GLU A 64 -15.56 9.91 10.19
CA GLU A 64 -15.34 11.34 9.94
C GLU A 64 -13.85 11.65 9.69
N ILE A 65 -12.95 11.14 10.54
CA ILE A 65 -11.51 11.38 10.41
C ILE A 65 -10.93 10.74 9.14
N LYS A 66 -11.44 9.55 8.77
CA LYS A 66 -11.11 8.93 7.48
C LYS A 66 -11.52 9.83 6.32
N ASN A 67 -12.75 10.34 6.33
CA ASN A 67 -13.27 11.20 5.25
C ASN A 67 -12.49 12.52 5.17
N ASN A 68 -12.15 13.13 6.31
CA ASN A 68 -11.31 14.32 6.36
C ASN A 68 -9.94 14.09 5.71
N PHE A 69 -9.29 12.95 6.02
CA PHE A 69 -8.03 12.58 5.38
C PHE A 69 -8.17 12.36 3.86
N LEU A 70 -9.23 11.69 3.42
CA LEU A 70 -9.49 11.48 1.99
C LEU A 70 -9.74 12.80 1.24
N ASP A 71 -10.46 13.74 1.84
CA ASP A 71 -10.66 15.06 1.25
C ASP A 71 -9.38 15.89 1.25
N ALA A 72 -8.56 15.78 2.29
CA ALA A 72 -7.23 16.40 2.32
C ALA A 72 -6.28 15.82 1.26
N LEU A 73 -6.38 14.52 0.94
CA LEU A 73 -5.68 13.91 -0.19
C LEU A 73 -6.13 14.49 -1.54
N LYS A 74 -7.44 14.71 -1.74
CA LYS A 74 -7.95 15.38 -2.97
C LYS A 74 -7.38 16.78 -3.11
N ILE A 75 -7.39 17.57 -2.03
CA ILE A 75 -6.82 18.92 -2.02
C ILE A 75 -5.33 18.86 -2.34
N THR A 76 -4.60 17.96 -1.68
CA THR A 76 -3.17 17.73 -1.92
C THR A 76 -2.87 17.37 -3.38
N SER A 77 -3.68 16.50 -3.98
CA SER A 77 -3.59 16.15 -5.41
C SER A 77 -3.71 17.37 -6.32
N ASN A 78 -4.74 18.18 -6.08
CA ASN A 78 -4.99 19.38 -6.88
C ASN A 78 -3.84 20.38 -6.73
N ASN A 79 -3.32 20.55 -5.52
CA ASN A 79 -2.16 21.40 -5.26
C ASN A 79 -0.91 20.86 -5.96
N LEU A 80 -0.64 19.56 -5.84
CA LEU A 80 0.49 18.90 -6.50
C LEU A 80 0.43 19.06 -8.01
N SER A 81 -0.76 18.91 -8.63
CA SER A 81 -0.91 19.08 -10.08
C SER A 81 -0.46 20.45 -10.59
N SER A 82 -0.48 21.47 -9.74
CA SER A 82 -0.07 22.84 -10.09
C SER A 82 1.40 23.14 -9.82
N VAL A 83 2.16 22.20 -9.21
CA VAL A 83 3.57 22.39 -8.92
C VAL A 83 4.35 22.45 -10.24
N PRO A 84 5.08 23.55 -10.51
CA PRO A 84 5.83 23.68 -11.74
C PRO A 84 7.04 22.75 -11.76
N ILE A 85 7.32 22.18 -12.93
CA ILE A 85 8.55 21.43 -13.20
C ILE A 85 9.26 22.07 -14.38
N SER A 86 10.58 22.08 -14.33
CA SER A 86 11.40 22.71 -15.37
C SER A 86 12.20 21.66 -16.11
N PRO A 87 12.10 21.55 -17.45
CA PRO A 87 12.97 20.67 -18.20
C PRO A 87 14.42 21.18 -18.12
N ILE A 88 15.35 20.27 -17.88
CA ILE A 88 16.78 20.54 -18.01
C ILE A 88 17.12 20.41 -19.49
N PRO A 89 17.68 21.44 -20.14
CA PRO A 89 18.08 21.33 -21.54
C PRO A 89 19.06 20.17 -21.72
N SER A 90 18.66 19.20 -22.54
CA SER A 90 19.27 17.87 -22.76
C SER A 90 20.71 17.87 -23.26
N LYS A 91 21.31 19.04 -23.49
CA LYS A 91 22.74 19.18 -23.73
C LYS A 91 23.47 19.27 -22.39
N LEU A 92 23.43 18.19 -21.60
CA LEU A 92 24.49 17.97 -20.62
C LEU A 92 25.77 17.74 -21.45
N PRO A 93 26.75 18.64 -21.42
CA PRO A 93 27.99 18.43 -22.15
C PRO A 93 28.63 17.16 -21.60
N THR A 94 28.69 16.13 -22.43
CA THR A 94 29.47 14.91 -22.20
C THR A 94 30.96 15.24 -22.35
N GLU A 95 31.49 16.16 -21.55
CA GLU A 95 32.92 16.17 -21.27
C GLU A 95 33.19 15.03 -20.28
N ASN A 96 33.56 13.87 -20.83
CA ASN A 96 34.01 12.65 -20.13
C ASN A 96 32.94 11.71 -19.54
N GLY A 97 31.70 11.75 -20.03
CA GLY A 97 30.72 10.66 -19.82
C GLY A 97 30.12 10.53 -18.42
N ALA A 98 30.49 11.39 -17.46
CA ALA A 98 29.78 11.47 -16.18
C ALA A 98 28.61 12.43 -16.31
N ILE A 99 27.37 11.95 -16.16
CA ILE A 99 26.32 12.83 -15.63
C ILE A 99 26.84 13.27 -14.27
N VAL A 100 27.21 14.55 -14.17
CA VAL A 100 27.55 15.14 -12.89
C VAL A 100 26.29 15.01 -12.04
N LYS A 101 26.30 14.08 -11.09
CA LYS A 101 25.44 14.19 -9.92
C LYS A 101 25.63 15.61 -9.43
N ARG A 102 24.62 16.46 -9.60
CA ARG A 102 24.56 17.73 -8.89
C ARG A 102 24.18 17.36 -7.45
N ASP A 103 25.09 16.63 -6.78
CA ASP A 103 24.99 16.28 -5.37
C ASP A 103 25.13 17.59 -4.61
N GLY A 104 24.01 18.27 -4.36
CA GLY A 104 23.83 19.24 -3.26
C GLY A 104 24.92 20.30 -3.06
N ASP A 105 25.79 20.60 -4.03
CA ASP A 105 26.85 21.59 -3.87
C ASP A 105 26.23 22.98 -4.01
N THR A 106 25.75 23.42 -2.86
CA THR A 106 25.13 24.69 -2.50
C THR A 106 26.10 25.87 -2.60
N THR A 107 27.01 25.88 -3.58
CA THR A 107 27.97 26.96 -3.72
C THR A 107 27.49 28.04 -4.70
N ASN A 108 26.85 29.06 -4.10
CA ASN A 108 26.93 30.48 -4.49
C ASN A 108 25.96 31.07 -5.53
N THR A 109 24.71 30.62 -5.60
CA THR A 109 23.62 31.47 -6.09
C THR A 109 22.57 31.59 -4.99
N GLY A 110 22.35 32.80 -4.46
CA GLY A 110 21.66 33.11 -3.20
C GLY A 110 20.16 32.80 -3.12
N SER A 111 19.70 31.74 -3.77
CA SER A 111 18.38 31.15 -3.64
C SER A 111 18.56 29.64 -3.47
N ASN A 112 18.64 29.20 -2.21
CA ASN A 112 18.78 27.78 -1.83
C ASN A 112 17.44 27.04 -2.04
N VAL A 113 16.93 27.00 -3.26
CA VAL A 113 15.78 26.15 -3.58
C VAL A 113 16.33 24.76 -3.82
N GLU A 114 16.04 23.86 -2.89
CA GLU A 114 16.33 22.45 -3.06
C GLU A 114 15.50 21.93 -4.26
N THR A 115 16.13 21.21 -5.17
CA THR A 115 15.50 20.59 -6.33
C THR A 115 15.90 19.13 -6.45
N GLN A 116 15.00 18.29 -6.96
CA GLN A 116 15.30 16.93 -7.38
C GLN A 116 15.25 16.80 -8.88
N THR A 117 16.20 16.06 -9.45
CA THR A 117 16.13 15.65 -10.85
C THR A 117 15.47 14.28 -11.01
N PHE A 118 14.63 14.13 -12.04
CA PHE A 118 14.09 12.84 -12.46
C PHE A 118 14.15 12.70 -13.98
N CYS A 119 14.22 11.45 -14.45
CA CYS A 119 14.27 11.12 -15.86
C CYS A 119 12.89 10.68 -16.35
N LEU A 120 12.48 11.20 -17.51
CA LEU A 120 11.34 10.68 -18.26
C LEU A 120 11.82 9.58 -19.21
N MET A 121 11.32 8.37 -19.03
CA MET A 121 11.66 7.22 -19.87
C MET A 121 10.52 6.91 -20.84
N HIS A 122 10.88 6.45 -22.04
CA HIS A 122 9.91 6.04 -23.03
C HIS A 122 9.57 4.56 -22.91
N TYR A 123 8.29 4.22 -23.13
CA TYR A 123 7.83 2.83 -23.08
C TYR A 123 7.57 2.21 -24.47
N ASP A 124 7.56 2.98 -25.58
CA ASP A 124 7.22 2.42 -26.90
C ASP A 124 8.17 2.86 -28.02
N ALA A 125 9.00 1.93 -28.52
CA ALA A 125 9.97 2.17 -29.59
C ALA A 125 9.38 2.63 -30.95
N SER A 126 8.06 2.77 -31.06
CA SER A 126 7.36 3.18 -32.28
C SER A 126 7.07 4.68 -32.42
N SER A 127 7.31 5.50 -31.39
CA SER A 127 7.07 6.95 -31.47
C SER A 127 8.15 7.66 -32.32
N THR A 128 7.72 8.63 -33.14
CA THR A 128 8.65 9.45 -33.93
C THR A 128 9.32 10.49 -33.02
N SER A 129 10.55 10.90 -33.35
CA SER A 129 11.29 11.91 -32.56
C SER A 129 10.50 13.21 -32.35
N GLN A 130 9.69 13.61 -33.34
CA GLN A 130 8.85 14.80 -33.24
C GLN A 130 7.73 14.67 -32.20
N ALA A 131 7.15 13.47 -32.04
CA ALA A 131 6.13 13.24 -31.02
C ALA A 131 6.73 13.31 -29.60
N VAL A 132 7.99 12.90 -29.44
CA VAL A 132 8.70 12.98 -28.15
C VAL A 132 8.94 14.43 -27.75
N ASP A 133 9.43 15.26 -28.67
CA ASP A 133 9.67 16.69 -28.40
C ASP A 133 8.35 17.40 -28.01
N ASP A 134 7.25 17.09 -28.70
CA ASP A 134 5.93 17.66 -28.37
C ASP A 134 5.46 17.26 -26.97
N ILE A 135 5.65 15.98 -26.57
CA ILE A 135 5.33 15.51 -25.22
C ILE A 135 6.19 16.24 -24.19
N VAL A 136 7.51 16.28 -24.36
CA VAL A 136 8.44 16.92 -23.40
C VAL A 136 8.12 18.40 -23.23
N ASN A 137 7.86 19.12 -24.32
CA ASN A 137 7.54 20.55 -24.29
C ASN A 137 6.17 20.86 -23.67
N SER A 138 5.26 19.88 -23.64
CA SER A 138 3.94 20.02 -23.00
C SER A 138 4.00 19.92 -21.47
N ILE A 139 5.07 19.35 -20.93
CA ILE A 139 5.21 19.05 -19.49
C ILE A 139 5.77 20.28 -18.76
N ASN A 140 4.89 21.03 -18.09
CA ASN A 140 5.26 22.24 -17.33
C ASN A 140 4.92 22.15 -15.84
N SER A 141 4.13 21.16 -15.45
CA SER A 141 3.71 20.90 -14.08
C SER A 141 3.71 19.40 -13.78
N VAL A 142 3.67 19.04 -12.50
CA VAL A 142 3.47 17.63 -12.08
C VAL A 142 2.15 17.10 -12.65
N GLY A 143 1.11 17.92 -12.77
CA GLY A 143 -0.15 17.52 -13.41
C GLY A 143 0.05 17.15 -14.89
N ASP A 144 0.80 17.95 -15.64
CA ASP A 144 1.08 17.68 -17.05
C ASP A 144 1.90 16.40 -17.23
N LEU A 145 2.91 16.18 -16.38
CA LEU A 145 3.70 14.95 -16.37
C LEU A 145 2.82 13.70 -16.20
N MET A 146 1.83 13.80 -15.32
CA MET A 146 0.96 12.68 -14.98
C MET A 146 -0.08 12.44 -16.07
N ASN A 147 -0.60 13.51 -16.65
CA ASN A 147 -1.40 13.43 -17.88
C ASN A 147 -0.61 12.77 -19.01
N ALA A 148 0.66 13.14 -19.20
CA ALA A 148 1.53 12.53 -20.19
C ALA A 148 1.73 11.03 -19.92
N ARG A 149 1.94 10.63 -18.66
CA ARG A 149 2.02 9.21 -18.27
C ARG A 149 0.76 8.44 -18.65
N THR A 150 -0.41 8.96 -18.32
CA THR A 150 -1.69 8.27 -18.61
C THR A 150 -1.99 8.24 -20.11
N GLN A 151 -1.68 9.30 -20.84
CA GLN A 151 -2.00 9.41 -22.27
C GLN A 151 -0.98 8.71 -23.17
N HIS A 152 0.31 8.73 -22.80
CA HIS A 152 1.41 8.28 -23.65
C HIS A 152 2.19 7.10 -23.06
N GLY A 153 1.82 6.61 -21.87
CA GLY A 153 2.51 5.49 -21.22
C GLY A 153 3.95 5.80 -20.82
N VAL A 154 4.34 7.07 -20.71
CA VAL A 154 5.69 7.45 -20.26
C VAL A 154 5.89 7.06 -18.80
N THR A 155 7.09 6.63 -18.47
CA THR A 155 7.46 6.27 -17.09
C THR A 155 8.49 7.25 -16.57
N THR A 156 8.63 7.34 -15.25
CA THR A 156 9.66 8.18 -14.62
C THR A 156 10.60 7.31 -13.82
N GLN A 157 11.87 7.68 -13.83
CA GLN A 157 12.89 7.12 -12.95
C GLN A 157 13.44 8.22 -12.06
N PHE A 158 13.33 7.98 -10.75
CA PHE A 158 13.94 8.80 -9.71
C PHE A 158 15.27 8.20 -9.30
N ASP A 159 16.09 8.99 -8.62
CA ASP A 159 17.43 8.61 -8.19
C ASP A 159 18.32 8.22 -9.38
N LEU A 160 18.73 9.24 -10.14
CA LEU A 160 19.64 9.12 -11.29
C LEU A 160 21.08 8.87 -10.84
N THR A 161 21.28 7.89 -9.94
CA THR A 161 22.60 7.51 -9.47
C THR A 161 23.37 6.81 -10.59
N TYR A 162 24.08 7.61 -11.38
CA TYR A 162 25.03 7.14 -12.36
C TYR A 162 26.39 6.86 -11.68
N ASN A 163 26.85 5.61 -11.73
CA ASN A 163 28.19 5.24 -11.28
C ASN A 163 29.10 5.04 -12.50
N PRO A 164 29.97 6.02 -12.85
CA PRO A 164 30.83 5.92 -14.04
C PRO A 164 31.84 4.76 -13.99
N SER A 165 32.09 4.21 -12.80
CA SER A 165 33.09 3.18 -12.54
C SER A 165 32.79 1.81 -13.18
N ASP A 166 31.55 1.57 -13.58
CA ASP A 166 31.09 0.24 -14.06
C ASP A 166 31.29 0.01 -15.56
N THR A 167 31.77 1.01 -16.31
CA THR A 167 31.89 0.93 -17.77
C THR A 167 33.07 0.10 -18.27
N THR A 168 33.98 -0.33 -17.39
CA THR A 168 35.19 -1.07 -17.80
C THR A 168 35.11 -2.59 -17.70
N ASP A 169 34.06 -3.16 -17.08
CA ASP A 169 33.98 -4.62 -16.94
C ASP A 169 33.20 -5.23 -18.10
N THR A 170 33.92 -5.66 -19.13
CA THR A 170 33.41 -6.36 -20.32
C THR A 170 32.79 -7.75 -20.04
N GLY A 171 32.43 -8.05 -18.79
CA GLY A 171 31.98 -9.36 -18.35
C GLY A 171 30.53 -9.39 -17.86
N ASN A 172 29.56 -9.42 -18.78
CA ASN A 172 28.17 -9.94 -18.69
C ASN A 172 27.31 -9.80 -17.39
N ASN A 173 27.77 -9.10 -16.36
CA ASN A 173 27.04 -8.85 -15.11
C ASN A 173 26.64 -7.39 -15.05
N GLN A 174 25.86 -6.95 -16.02
CA GLN A 174 25.19 -5.65 -15.94
C GLN A 174 24.21 -5.73 -14.77
N ASP A 175 24.35 -4.86 -13.78
CA ASP A 175 23.32 -4.69 -12.75
C ASP A 175 22.03 -4.28 -13.48
N PRO A 176 20.95 -5.08 -13.42
CA PRO A 176 19.69 -4.74 -14.09
C PRO A 176 19.08 -3.42 -13.58
N ASN A 177 19.64 -2.80 -12.53
CA ASN A 177 19.19 -1.52 -11.98
C ASN A 177 20.09 -0.33 -12.36
N SER A 178 21.13 -0.50 -13.20
CA SER A 178 21.98 0.63 -13.60
C SER A 178 21.21 1.57 -14.55
N PHE A 179 21.08 2.84 -14.17
CA PHE A 179 20.49 3.88 -15.02
C PHE A 179 21.40 4.18 -16.23
N ASP A 180 20.88 4.03 -17.45
CA ASP A 180 21.53 4.53 -18.67
C ASP A 180 20.98 5.92 -19.02
N PRO A 181 21.81 6.98 -18.94
CA PRO A 181 21.49 8.31 -19.44
C PRO A 181 20.85 8.37 -20.83
N ASN A 182 21.23 7.45 -21.71
CA ASN A 182 20.79 7.42 -23.11
C ASN A 182 19.34 6.94 -23.26
N ASP A 183 18.81 6.24 -22.26
CA ASP A 183 17.41 5.80 -22.23
C ASP A 183 16.47 6.94 -21.75
N CYS A 184 17.06 8.07 -21.33
CA CYS A 184 16.31 9.22 -20.87
C CYS A 184 15.83 10.10 -22.03
N LEU A 185 14.51 10.29 -22.14
CA LEU A 185 13.93 11.24 -23.10
C LEU A 185 14.26 12.69 -22.73
N SER A 186 14.08 13.01 -21.45
CA SER A 186 14.31 14.33 -20.90
C SER A 186 14.48 14.25 -19.39
N ILE A 187 15.29 15.14 -18.84
CA ILE A 187 15.49 15.27 -17.41
C ILE A 187 14.72 16.51 -16.96
N PHE A 188 14.02 16.41 -15.84
CA PHE A 188 13.27 17.50 -15.25
C PHE A 188 13.75 17.80 -13.84
N GLU A 189 13.70 19.07 -13.44
CA GLU A 189 13.88 19.52 -12.06
C GLU A 189 12.53 19.76 -11.39
N LEU A 190 12.34 19.15 -10.22
CA LEU A 190 11.19 19.29 -9.34
C LEU A 190 11.62 20.07 -8.09
N PRO A 191 11.04 21.26 -7.82
CA PRO A 191 11.35 22.00 -6.59
C PRO A 191 10.75 21.28 -5.37
N VAL A 192 11.55 21.04 -4.33
CA VAL A 192 11.14 20.27 -3.16
C VAL A 192 10.07 20.98 -2.34
N GLN A 193 10.32 22.26 -2.04
CA GLN A 193 9.46 23.01 -1.11
C GLN A 193 8.01 23.14 -1.59
N PRO A 194 7.72 23.49 -2.86
CA PRO A 194 6.34 23.52 -3.35
C PRO A 194 5.62 22.17 -3.28
N VAL A 195 6.35 21.06 -3.40
CA VAL A 195 5.78 19.71 -3.23
C VAL A 195 5.40 19.47 -1.78
N ILE A 196 6.28 19.79 -0.83
CA ILE A 196 6.00 19.68 0.61
C ILE A 196 4.80 20.56 0.97
N ASP A 197 4.79 21.82 0.51
CA ASP A 197 3.71 22.77 0.78
C ASP A 197 2.36 22.26 0.25
N ALA A 198 2.37 21.66 -0.94
CA ALA A 198 1.18 21.04 -1.53
C ALA A 198 0.66 19.85 -0.71
N MET A 199 1.54 19.14 0.01
CA MET A 199 1.20 17.97 0.85
C MET A 199 0.73 18.31 2.26
N ILE A 200 0.90 19.56 2.74
CA ILE A 200 0.54 19.98 4.10
C ILE A 200 -0.87 19.53 4.52
N PRO A 201 -1.94 19.68 3.70
CA PRO A 201 -3.29 19.27 4.10
C PRO A 201 -3.36 17.78 4.48
N ALA A 202 -2.77 16.91 3.65
CA ALA A 202 -2.76 15.48 3.91
C ALA A 202 -1.88 15.12 5.11
N ILE A 203 -0.77 15.84 5.34
CA ILE A 203 0.09 15.63 6.51
C ILE A 203 -0.67 15.91 7.81
N VAL A 204 -1.38 17.03 7.86
CA VAL A 204 -2.16 17.43 9.04
C VAL A 204 -3.23 16.39 9.35
N GLU A 205 -3.99 15.97 8.35
CA GLU A 205 -5.04 14.95 8.57
C GLU A 205 -4.47 13.56 8.84
N ALA A 206 -3.28 13.23 8.32
CA ALA A 206 -2.58 11.99 8.69
C ALA A 206 -2.23 11.99 10.19
N LYS A 207 -1.77 13.12 10.74
CA LYS A 207 -1.52 13.27 12.18
C LYS A 207 -2.81 13.15 12.98
N ASN A 208 -3.89 13.80 12.54
CA ASN A 208 -5.22 13.68 13.17
C ASN A 208 -5.72 12.24 13.19
N TYR A 209 -5.49 11.50 12.10
CA TYR A 209 -5.78 10.08 12.05
C TYR A 209 -5.01 9.30 13.12
N PHE A 210 -3.70 9.54 13.28
CA PHE A 210 -2.93 8.91 14.36
C PHE A 210 -3.39 9.31 15.76
N TYR A 211 -3.72 10.58 15.99
CA TYR A 211 -4.29 11.03 17.28
C TYR A 211 -5.60 10.30 17.58
N SER A 212 -6.45 10.08 16.58
CA SER A 212 -7.70 9.31 16.73
C SER A 212 -7.48 7.86 17.15
N LYS A 213 -6.36 7.27 16.73
CA LYS A 213 -5.94 5.91 17.13
C LYS A 213 -5.21 5.91 18.48
N GLY A 214 -5.12 7.07 19.14
CA GLY A 214 -4.54 7.23 20.47
C GLY A 214 -3.02 7.31 20.49
N PHE A 215 -2.37 7.66 19.37
CA PHE A 215 -0.95 7.94 19.34
C PHE A 215 -0.68 9.37 19.82
N SER A 216 0.43 9.56 20.52
CA SER A 216 0.96 10.86 20.93
C SER A 216 1.99 11.39 19.93
N ASP A 217 2.33 12.68 19.98
CA ASP A 217 3.37 13.29 19.14
C ASP A 217 4.72 12.55 19.24
N ASN A 218 5.09 12.14 20.44
CA ASN A 218 6.33 11.39 20.67
C ASN A 218 6.26 10.02 19.99
N GLU A 219 5.12 9.31 20.06
CA GLU A 219 4.96 8.02 19.38
C GLU A 219 4.95 8.18 17.86
N ILE A 220 4.34 9.25 17.32
CA ILE A 220 4.34 9.56 15.88
C ILE A 220 5.77 9.85 15.40
N THR A 221 6.50 10.69 16.13
CA THR A 221 7.92 10.99 15.84
C THR A 221 8.78 9.72 15.90
N GLU A 222 8.53 8.85 16.88
CA GLU A 222 9.25 7.59 17.03
C GLU A 222 8.87 6.55 15.97
N ILE A 223 7.66 6.62 15.42
CA ILE A 223 7.20 5.81 14.28
C ILE A 223 7.91 6.25 13.00
N LEU A 224 8.12 7.55 12.84
CA LEU A 224 8.89 8.13 11.74
C LEU A 224 10.40 7.88 11.88
N ASP A 225 10.90 7.52 13.06
CA ASP A 225 12.33 7.26 13.31
C ASP A 225 13.25 8.46 12.98
N GLY A 226 12.73 9.67 13.17
CA GLY A 226 13.44 10.92 12.82
C GLY A 226 13.28 11.34 11.36
N GLU A 227 12.51 10.60 10.57
CA GLU A 227 12.11 11.00 9.22
C GLU A 227 11.06 12.11 9.23
N GLU A 228 10.90 12.74 8.07
CA GLU A 228 9.99 13.87 7.87
C GLU A 228 8.50 13.49 7.92
N GLU A 229 7.65 14.47 8.27
CA GLU A 229 6.23 14.25 8.51
C GLU A 229 5.42 13.85 7.25
N TYR A 230 5.89 14.17 6.04
CA TYR A 230 5.22 13.74 4.80
C TYR A 230 5.12 12.22 4.65
N ASN A 231 5.99 11.46 5.33
CA ASN A 231 5.94 10.01 5.34
C ASN A 231 4.71 9.45 6.08
N LEU A 232 4.01 10.28 6.87
CA LEU A 232 2.75 9.90 7.50
C LEU A 232 1.63 9.69 6.49
N VAL A 233 1.66 10.40 5.35
CA VAL A 233 0.60 10.34 4.35
C VAL A 233 0.49 8.94 3.72
N PRO A 234 1.52 8.37 3.07
CA PRO A 234 1.43 7.03 2.48
C PRO A 234 1.16 5.96 3.54
N LEU A 235 1.59 6.20 4.77
CA LEU A 235 1.38 5.31 5.89
C LEU A 235 -0.10 5.28 6.35
N VAL A 236 -0.74 6.43 6.54
CA VAL A 236 -2.16 6.50 6.91
C VAL A 236 -3.02 5.96 5.80
N THR A 237 -2.68 6.26 4.55
CA THR A 237 -3.28 5.65 3.38
C THR A 237 -3.26 4.12 3.46
N ALA A 238 -2.11 3.54 3.78
CA ALA A 238 -1.97 2.09 3.92
C ALA A 238 -2.82 1.50 5.06
N LEU A 239 -2.90 2.23 6.17
CA LEU A 239 -3.71 1.83 7.32
C LEU A 239 -5.20 1.83 6.97
N ILE A 240 -5.70 2.89 6.34
CA ILE A 240 -7.10 3.00 5.92
C ILE A 240 -7.45 1.86 4.97
N ALA A 241 -6.63 1.61 3.95
CA ALA A 241 -6.84 0.51 3.01
C ALA A 241 -6.92 -0.87 3.72
N GLN A 242 -6.07 -1.09 4.73
CA GLN A 242 -6.08 -2.33 5.51
C GLN A 242 -7.28 -2.44 6.46
N GLU A 243 -7.70 -1.35 7.09
CA GLU A 243 -8.91 -1.30 7.92
C GLU A 243 -10.13 -1.68 7.09
N ASP A 244 -10.22 -1.14 5.87
CA ASP A 244 -11.33 -1.40 4.98
C ASP A 244 -11.44 -2.88 4.61
N ILE A 245 -10.32 -3.53 4.26
CA ILE A 245 -10.30 -4.97 3.97
C ILE A 245 -10.74 -5.80 5.18
N THR A 246 -10.34 -5.37 6.38
CA THR A 246 -10.64 -6.10 7.61
C THR A 246 -12.12 -5.92 8.01
N ASN A 247 -12.70 -4.76 7.74
CA ASN A 247 -14.09 -4.43 8.06
C ASN A 247 -15.09 -4.87 6.97
N SER A 248 -14.65 -5.04 5.72
CA SER A 248 -15.50 -5.38 4.58
C SER A 248 -15.88 -6.86 4.48
N ASN A 249 -16.52 -7.40 5.53
CA ASN A 249 -17.46 -8.53 5.34
C ASN A 249 -18.75 -8.08 4.61
N VAL A 250 -18.87 -6.79 4.31
CA VAL A 250 -19.97 -6.18 3.54
C VAL A 250 -19.34 -5.24 2.51
N SER A 251 -19.70 -5.40 1.24
CA SER A 251 -19.18 -4.61 0.12
C SER A 251 -19.47 -3.12 0.31
N ILE A 252 -18.44 -2.32 0.56
CA ILE A 252 -18.54 -0.86 0.48
C ILE A 252 -18.27 -0.44 -0.97
N ASP A 253 -19.22 0.30 -1.52
CA ASP A 253 -19.19 0.81 -2.88
C ASP A 253 -18.41 2.14 -2.91
N TYR A 254 -17.11 2.04 -3.18
CA TYR A 254 -16.23 3.19 -3.37
C TYR A 254 -16.61 4.03 -4.60
N MET A 255 -17.52 3.57 -5.48
CA MET A 255 -17.94 4.38 -6.63
C MET A 255 -18.60 5.70 -6.23
N HIS A 256 -19.22 5.78 -5.06
CA HIS A 256 -19.99 6.97 -4.66
C HIS A 256 -19.14 8.11 -4.07
N LEU A 257 -17.92 7.81 -3.62
CA LEU A 257 -16.99 8.79 -3.04
C LEU A 257 -16.05 9.41 -4.09
N PHE A 258 -15.96 8.79 -5.28
CA PHE A 258 -14.93 9.10 -6.28
C PHE A 258 -15.44 9.46 -7.68
N GLY A 259 -16.76 9.51 -7.90
CA GLY A 259 -17.39 10.42 -8.89
C GLY A 259 -16.95 10.36 -10.35
N PHE A 260 -16.13 9.40 -10.78
CA PHE A 260 -15.69 9.25 -12.16
C PHE A 260 -15.93 7.82 -12.64
N SER A 261 -16.86 7.70 -13.60
CA SER A 261 -17.03 6.51 -14.41
C SER A 261 -16.00 6.54 -15.54
N VAL A 262 -14.90 5.80 -15.40
CA VAL A 262 -13.99 5.56 -16.53
C VAL A 262 -13.99 4.08 -16.86
N TYR A 263 -14.36 3.82 -18.11
CA TYR A 263 -14.54 2.52 -18.74
C TYR A 263 -13.25 1.68 -18.67
N ALA A 264 -13.25 0.61 -17.86
CA ALA A 264 -12.34 -0.53 -18.06
C ALA A 264 -12.94 -1.82 -17.44
N GLN A 265 -12.80 -2.90 -18.19
CA GLN A 265 -13.42 -4.21 -18.02
C GLN A 265 -13.03 -4.95 -16.73
N ASP A 266 -13.92 -5.90 -16.41
CA ASP A 266 -13.97 -6.86 -15.31
C ASP A 266 -14.20 -6.35 -13.88
N SER A 267 -15.35 -6.79 -13.38
CA SER A 267 -16.01 -6.50 -12.10
C SER A 267 -15.41 -7.29 -10.93
N GLU A 268 -14.09 -7.40 -10.85
CA GLU A 268 -13.41 -7.81 -9.62
C GLU A 268 -13.07 -6.54 -8.84
N SER A 269 -13.73 -6.41 -7.69
CA SER A 269 -13.77 -5.28 -6.75
C SER A 269 -12.62 -4.26 -6.85
N VAL A 270 -12.98 -2.98 -6.96
CA VAL A 270 -12.07 -1.81 -6.91
C VAL A 270 -11.16 -1.81 -5.67
N SER A 271 -11.61 -2.38 -4.55
CA SER A 271 -10.78 -2.60 -3.35
C SER A 271 -9.55 -3.47 -3.62
N GLY A 272 -9.63 -4.40 -4.58
CA GLY A 272 -8.52 -5.25 -5.01
C GLY A 272 -7.42 -4.47 -5.72
N ARG A 273 -7.77 -3.49 -6.58
CA ARG A 273 -6.77 -2.70 -7.32
C ARG A 273 -6.00 -1.74 -6.41
N MET A 274 -6.72 -1.06 -5.50
CA MET A 274 -6.08 -0.21 -4.49
C MET A 274 -5.15 -1.02 -3.59
N TYR A 275 -5.60 -2.20 -3.16
CA TYR A 275 -4.78 -3.12 -2.36
C TYR A 275 -3.57 -3.64 -3.12
N ASP A 276 -3.72 -4.03 -4.39
CA ASP A 276 -2.62 -4.54 -5.19
C ASP A 276 -1.55 -3.46 -5.45
N CYS A 277 -1.98 -2.22 -5.74
CA CYS A 277 -1.07 -1.08 -5.90
C CYS A 277 -0.34 -0.73 -4.61
N LEU A 278 -1.06 -0.71 -3.48
CA LEU A 278 -0.49 -0.43 -2.17
C LEU A 278 0.45 -1.56 -1.69
N MET A 279 0.06 -2.83 -1.88
CA MET A 279 0.86 -3.99 -1.48
C MET A 279 2.13 -4.11 -2.31
N ARG A 280 2.06 -3.79 -3.62
CA ARG A 280 3.23 -3.82 -4.50
C ARG A 280 4.21 -2.69 -4.20
N SER A 281 3.71 -1.51 -3.81
CA SER A 281 4.55 -0.35 -3.47
C SER A 281 5.14 -0.42 -2.05
N LEU A 282 4.37 -0.87 -1.06
CA LEU A 282 4.77 -0.85 0.35
C LEU A 282 5.24 -2.23 0.89
N GLY A 283 5.00 -3.34 0.17
CA GLY A 283 5.48 -4.68 0.54
C GLY A 283 4.88 -5.22 1.83
N VAL A 284 3.57 -5.08 2.00
CA VAL A 284 2.91 -5.02 3.32
C VAL A 284 2.32 -6.35 3.80
N THR A 285 3.16 -7.35 4.08
CA THR A 285 2.70 -8.49 4.91
C THR A 285 2.71 -8.16 6.42
N ALA A 286 3.48 -7.15 6.84
CA ALA A 286 3.68 -6.83 8.25
C ALA A 286 2.57 -5.96 8.90
N LEU A 287 1.86 -5.08 8.16
CA LEU A 287 0.73 -4.33 8.77
C LEU A 287 -0.42 -5.26 9.15
N GLN A 288 -0.67 -6.30 8.34
CA GLN A 288 -1.80 -7.20 8.57
C GLN A 288 -1.70 -7.86 9.96
N GLU A 289 -0.51 -8.33 10.34
CA GLU A 289 -0.27 -8.89 11.67
C GLU A 289 -0.43 -7.85 12.80
N ALA A 290 0.02 -6.62 12.55
CA ALA A 290 -0.11 -5.53 13.53
C ALA A 290 -1.57 -5.12 13.77
N MET A 291 -2.38 -5.07 12.72
CA MET A 291 -3.79 -4.71 12.82
C MET A 291 -4.65 -5.79 13.47
N GLN A 292 -4.35 -7.07 13.23
CA GLN A 292 -5.03 -8.19 13.90
C GLN A 292 -4.89 -8.15 15.44
N GLN A 293 -3.82 -7.53 15.96
CA GLN A 293 -3.61 -7.37 17.41
C GLN A 293 -4.33 -6.15 18.01
N GLY A 294 -5.01 -5.35 17.17
CA GLY A 294 -5.74 -4.15 17.54
C GLY A 294 -4.83 -2.96 17.87
N LEU A 295 -5.00 -1.84 17.16
CA LEU A 295 -4.15 -0.65 17.30
C LEU A 295 -4.19 0.01 18.70
N LYS A 296 -5.27 -0.23 19.46
CA LYS A 296 -5.40 0.29 20.83
C LYS A 296 -4.58 -0.50 21.86
N SER A 297 -4.18 -1.74 21.55
CA SER A 297 -3.40 -2.55 22.48
C SER A 297 -1.93 -2.13 22.45
N THR A 298 -1.24 -2.20 23.60
CA THR A 298 0.20 -1.92 23.67
C THR A 298 1.01 -2.86 22.77
N ALA A 299 0.54 -4.09 22.58
CA ALA A 299 1.13 -5.06 21.66
C ALA A 299 0.93 -4.63 20.19
N GLY A 300 -0.30 -4.25 19.82
CA GLY A 300 -0.63 -3.76 18.48
C GLY A 300 0.11 -2.47 18.12
N LYS A 301 0.21 -1.51 19.04
CA LYS A 301 1.05 -0.30 18.83
C LYS A 301 2.51 -0.65 18.56
N ARG A 302 3.09 -1.60 19.32
CA ARG A 302 4.48 -2.06 19.11
C ARG A 302 4.65 -2.82 17.80
N ALA A 303 3.69 -3.66 17.44
CA ALA A 303 3.69 -4.41 16.19
C ALA A 303 3.56 -3.45 14.99
N LEU A 304 2.63 -2.50 15.07
CA LEU A 304 2.42 -1.48 14.06
C LEU A 304 3.71 -0.68 13.87
N LYS A 305 4.27 -0.14 14.94
CA LYS A 305 5.53 0.61 14.88
C LYS A 305 6.67 -0.17 14.22
N LYS A 306 6.80 -1.48 14.48
CA LYS A 306 7.78 -2.33 13.80
C LYS A 306 7.48 -2.48 12.30
N ALA A 307 6.21 -2.67 11.94
CA ALA A 307 5.79 -2.78 10.55
C ALA A 307 6.06 -1.46 9.79
N ILE A 308 5.72 -0.33 10.41
CA ILE A 308 5.94 1.00 9.85
C ILE A 308 7.43 1.27 9.67
N ARG A 309 8.25 1.05 10.70
CA ARG A 309 9.72 1.24 10.58
C ARG A 309 10.31 0.44 9.42
N LYS A 310 9.77 -0.76 9.15
CA LYS A 310 10.20 -1.60 8.03
C LYS A 310 9.76 -1.06 6.66
N ILE A 311 8.60 -0.40 6.59
CA ILE A 311 8.11 0.25 5.36
C ILE A 311 8.84 1.57 5.15
N ALA A 312 8.87 2.41 6.17
CA ALA A 312 9.58 3.68 6.20
C ALA A 312 10.99 3.45 5.69
N ALA A 313 11.77 2.55 6.29
CA ALA A 313 13.13 2.19 5.86
C ALA A 313 13.32 1.81 4.39
N LYS A 314 12.24 1.44 3.67
CA LYS A 314 12.25 1.14 2.23
C LYS A 314 11.74 2.27 1.35
N THR A 315 10.94 3.19 1.89
CA THR A 315 10.33 4.32 1.17
C THR A 315 11.04 5.66 1.40
N LEU A 316 12.24 5.67 1.99
CA LEU A 316 12.94 6.84 2.56
C LEU A 316 13.50 7.85 1.54
N SER A 317 12.69 8.36 0.63
CA SER A 317 12.99 9.65 0.01
C SER A 317 11.70 10.44 -0.10
N TRP A 318 11.75 11.74 0.18
CA TRP A 318 10.59 12.64 0.07
C TRP A 318 9.92 12.58 -1.31
N ILE A 319 10.74 12.37 -2.34
CA ILE A 319 10.28 12.10 -3.71
C ILE A 319 9.48 10.82 -3.79
N GLY A 320 9.97 9.74 -3.19
CA GLY A 320 9.26 8.47 -3.11
C GLY A 320 7.93 8.64 -2.39
N ALA A 321 7.87 9.43 -1.32
CA ALA A 321 6.63 9.71 -0.60
C ALA A 321 5.66 10.57 -1.42
N ALA A 322 6.11 11.68 -2.01
CA ALA A 322 5.28 12.55 -2.85
C ALA A 322 4.78 11.81 -4.09
N TRP A 323 5.64 11.02 -4.73
CA TRP A 323 5.30 10.18 -5.86
C TRP A 323 4.34 9.06 -5.46
N ALA A 324 4.56 8.39 -4.33
CA ALA A 324 3.63 7.37 -3.83
C ALA A 324 2.26 7.97 -3.49
N VAL A 325 2.21 9.18 -2.91
CA VAL A 325 0.95 9.88 -2.65
C VAL A 325 0.27 10.24 -3.96
N PHE A 326 1.00 10.80 -4.93
CA PHE A 326 0.42 11.13 -6.22
C PHE A 326 -0.02 9.88 -6.99
N GLU A 327 0.78 8.82 -7.06
CA GLU A 327 0.41 7.55 -7.69
C GLU A 327 -0.77 6.90 -7.00
N PHE A 328 -0.80 6.91 -5.66
CA PHE A 328 -1.91 6.39 -4.90
C PHE A 328 -3.20 7.15 -5.23
N VAL A 329 -3.15 8.48 -5.15
CA VAL A 329 -4.26 9.36 -5.50
C VAL A 329 -4.66 9.12 -6.95
N SER A 330 -3.73 9.14 -7.89
CA SER A 330 -4.02 8.93 -9.30
C SER A 330 -4.65 7.57 -9.55
N CYS A 331 -4.14 6.50 -8.92
CA CYS A 331 -4.71 5.15 -9.01
C CYS A 331 -6.07 5.04 -8.30
N MET A 332 -6.34 5.86 -7.29
CA MET A 332 -7.60 5.86 -6.55
C MET A 332 -8.68 6.68 -7.28
N PHE A 333 -8.30 7.75 -7.97
CA PHE A 333 -9.22 8.71 -8.60
C PHE A 333 -9.38 8.54 -10.13
N PHE A 334 -8.41 7.94 -10.82
CA PHE A 334 -8.39 7.74 -12.27
C PHE A 334 -8.25 6.26 -12.64
#